data_AF-A0A936N8S1-F1
#
_entry.id   AF-A0A936N8S1-F1
#
_cell.length_a   1.000
_cell.length_b   1.000
_cell.length_c   1.000
_cell.angle_alpha   90.00
_cell.angle_beta   90.00
_cell.angle_gamma   90.00
#
_symmetry.space_group_name_H-M   'P 1'
#
loop_
_entity.id
_entity.type
_entity.pdbx_description
1 polymer ?
#
loop_
_entity_poly.entity_id
_entity_poly.type
_entity_poly.pdbx_seq_one_letter_code
_entity_poly.pdbx_strand_id
1 'polypeptide(L)'
;MPSAGKHGIKDLDIAHAINNAVLDTYEIPPDHEPPRFLIVGPDRSGALLELIGSESDDGDDVVFHAMRLRPTFHHHLPPEYRV
;
A
#
# COMPACT_ATOMS: atom_id res chain seq x y z
N MET A 1 4.19 -16.33 10.54
CA MET A 1 2.94 -15.78 9.96
C MET A 1 2.59 -14.46 10.65
N PRO A 2 3.04 -13.30 10.16
CA PRO A 2 2.26 -12.08 10.42
C PRO A 2 2.22 -11.17 9.18
N SER A 3 1.22 -10.35 8.90
CA SER A 3 -0.11 -10.16 9.48
C SER A 3 -0.82 -9.10 8.63
N ALA A 4 -1.08 -9.37 7.34
CA ALA A 4 -1.85 -8.45 6.50
C ALA A 4 -3.32 -8.33 6.95
N GLY A 5 -3.87 -9.41 7.54
CA GLY A 5 -5.24 -9.46 8.06
C GLY A 5 -5.47 -8.74 9.40
N LYS A 6 -4.52 -7.95 9.92
CA LYS A 6 -4.68 -7.26 11.23
C LYS A 6 -5.52 -5.99 11.19
N HIS A 7 -5.88 -5.46 10.01
CA HIS A 7 -6.58 -4.18 9.89
C HIS A 7 -7.99 -4.27 9.25
N GLY A 8 -8.52 -5.48 9.02
CA GLY A 8 -9.91 -5.66 8.59
C GLY A 8 -10.20 -5.36 7.11
N ILE A 9 -9.17 -5.13 6.30
CA ILE A 9 -9.28 -5.05 4.83
C ILE A 9 -9.24 -6.48 4.27
N LYS A 10 -10.15 -6.80 3.35
CA LYS A 10 -10.22 -8.13 2.72
C LYS A 10 -9.12 -8.27 1.68
N ASP A 11 -8.60 -9.47 1.50
CA ASP A 11 -7.55 -9.77 0.51
C ASP A 11 -7.94 -9.35 -0.92
N LEU A 12 -9.23 -9.47 -1.26
CA LEU A 12 -9.76 -9.02 -2.55
C LEU A 12 -9.71 -7.50 -2.74
N ASP A 13 -9.83 -6.73 -1.66
CA ASP A 13 -9.74 -5.28 -1.69
C ASP A 13 -8.27 -4.84 -1.80
N ILE A 14 -7.36 -5.54 -1.14
CA ILE A 14 -5.90 -5.37 -1.30
C ILE A 14 -5.48 -5.69 -2.74
N ALA A 15 -5.89 -6.84 -3.28
CA ALA A 15 -5.59 -7.23 -4.65
C ALA A 15 -6.15 -6.22 -5.66
N HIS A 16 -7.36 -5.71 -5.43
CA HIS A 16 -7.94 -4.68 -6.30
C HIS A 16 -7.12 -3.39 -6.27
N ALA A 17 -6.69 -2.94 -5.08
CA ALA A 17 -5.86 -1.76 -4.90
C ALA A 17 -4.49 -1.91 -5.58
N ILE A 18 -3.84 -3.07 -5.48
CA ILE A 18 -2.57 -3.34 -6.18
C ILE A 18 -2.77 -3.28 -7.71
N ASN A 19 -3.80 -3.95 -8.24
CA ASN A 19 -4.05 -3.98 -9.69
C ASN A 19 -4.47 -2.62 -10.27
N ASN A 20 -4.96 -1.70 -9.44
CA ASN A 20 -5.41 -0.36 -9.85
C ASN A 20 -4.60 0.74 -9.15
N ALA A 21 -3.34 0.45 -8.83
CA ALA A 21 -2.48 1.38 -8.11
C ALA A 21 -2.36 2.72 -8.85
N VAL A 22 -2.59 3.80 -8.11
CA VAL A 22 -2.39 5.18 -8.57
C VAL A 22 -1.04 5.74 -8.12
N LEU A 23 -0.44 5.10 -7.12
CA LEU A 23 0.92 5.33 -6.67
C LEU A 23 1.56 3.96 -6.39
N ASP A 24 2.75 3.77 -6.91
CA ASP A 24 3.62 2.64 -6.64
C ASP A 24 5.03 3.21 -6.46
N THR A 25 5.55 3.17 -5.22
CA THR A 25 6.89 3.67 -4.94
C THR A 25 7.65 2.69 -4.07
N TYR A 26 8.86 2.37 -4.52
CA TYR A 26 9.83 1.52 -3.82
C TYR A 26 10.78 2.35 -2.94
N GLU A 27 10.49 3.63 -2.69
CA GLU A 27 11.40 4.58 -2.05
C GLU A 27 10.86 5.14 -0.72
N ILE A 28 10.18 4.34 0.11
CA ILE A 28 10.06 4.72 1.53
C ILE A 28 11.50 4.76 2.07
N PRO A 29 11.95 5.87 2.70
CA PRO A 29 13.37 6.18 2.84
C PRO A 29 14.21 4.99 3.33
N PRO A 30 15.40 4.79 2.74
CA PRO A 30 16.28 3.64 3.00
C PRO A 30 16.75 3.51 4.45
N ASP A 31 16.43 4.49 5.30
CA ASP A 31 16.70 4.50 6.74
C ASP A 31 15.73 3.58 7.53
N HIS A 32 14.68 3.07 6.89
CA HIS A 32 13.81 2.04 7.46
C HIS A 32 14.20 0.65 6.94
N GLU A 33 14.82 -0.15 7.80
CA GLU A 33 14.93 -1.60 7.62
C GLU A 33 13.62 -2.29 8.07
N PRO A 34 13.07 -3.26 7.31
CA PRO A 34 13.42 -3.63 5.93
C PRO A 34 12.92 -2.58 4.89
N PRO A 35 13.52 -2.52 3.69
CA PRO A 35 13.10 -1.64 2.60
C PRO A 35 11.61 -1.83 2.32
N ARG A 36 10.88 -0.72 2.24
CA ARG A 36 9.41 -0.76 2.16
C ARG A 36 8.95 -0.12 0.86
N PHE A 37 8.01 -0.78 0.21
CA PHE A 37 7.23 -0.14 -0.83
C PHE A 37 5.95 0.46 -0.24
N LEU A 38 5.48 1.52 -0.86
CA LEU A 38 4.15 2.09 -0.66
C LEU A 38 3.38 1.96 -1.95
N ILE A 39 2.26 1.25 -1.89
CA ILE A 39 1.26 1.21 -2.94
C ILE A 39 0.03 1.96 -2.45
N VAL A 40 -0.50 2.87 -3.26
CA VAL A 40 -1.81 3.48 -3.03
C VAL A 40 -2.71 3.14 -4.19
N GLY A 41 -3.87 2.58 -3.89
CA GLY A 41 -4.86 2.21 -4.91
C GLY A 41 -6.27 2.08 -4.31
N PRO A 42 -7.32 2.13 -5.13
CA PRO A 42 -8.69 2.02 -4.66
C PRO A 42 -9.03 0.58 -4.25
N ASP A 43 -9.85 0.42 -3.20
CA ASP A 43 -10.56 -0.84 -2.96
C ASP A 43 -11.70 -1.04 -3.97
N ARG A 44 -12.42 -2.15 -3.88
CA ARG A 44 -13.54 -2.44 -4.81
C ARG A 44 -14.72 -1.46 -4.67
N SER A 45 -14.74 -0.60 -3.65
CA SER A 45 -15.72 0.47 -3.49
C SER A 45 -15.24 1.84 -4.01
N GLY A 46 -13.97 1.93 -4.44
CA GLY A 46 -13.33 3.16 -4.90
C GLY A 46 -12.64 3.97 -3.78
N ALA A 47 -12.61 3.47 -2.55
CA ALA A 47 -11.91 4.13 -1.45
C ALA A 47 -10.40 3.86 -1.54
N LEU A 48 -9.58 4.90 -1.53
CA LEU A 48 -8.13 4.74 -1.58
C LEU A 48 -7.60 4.03 -0.33
N LEU A 49 -6.80 3.00 -0.55
CA LEU A 49 -6.07 2.24 0.44
C LEU A 49 -4.58 2.56 0.34
N GLU A 50 -3.94 2.61 1.50
CA GLU A 50 -2.51 2.63 1.68
C GLU A 50 -2.04 1.21 2.02
N LEU A 51 -1.18 0.66 1.17
CA LEU A 51 -0.58 -0.66 1.33
C LEU A 51 0.92 -0.50 1.52
N ILE A 52 1.43 -1.03 2.62
CA ILE A 52 2.88 -1.03 2.91
C ILE A 52 3.32 -2.49 3.02
N GLY A 53 4.38 -2.78 2.30
CA GLY A 53 5.02 -4.08 2.29
C GLY A 53 6.52 -3.98 2.13
N SER A 54 7.16 -5.14 2.05
CA SER A 54 8.58 -5.29 1.75
C SER A 54 8.77 -6.53 0.88
N GLU A 55 9.81 -6.51 0.06
CA GLU A 55 10.29 -7.71 -0.62
C GLU A 55 10.83 -8.70 0.44
N SER A 56 10.41 -9.95 0.34
CA SER A 56 10.91 -11.06 1.14
C SER A 56 12.26 -11.54 0.62
N ASP A 57 13.01 -12.31 1.41
CA ASP A 57 14.31 -12.88 1.02
C ASP A 57 14.21 -13.80 -0.23
N ASP A 58 13.00 -14.30 -0.54
CA ASP A 58 12.68 -15.14 -1.72
C ASP A 58 12.32 -14.31 -2.97
N GLY A 59 12.24 -12.98 -2.88
CA GLY A 59 11.85 -12.08 -3.98
C GLY A 59 10.33 -11.87 -4.11
N ASP A 60 9.52 -12.36 -3.18
CA ASP A 60 8.08 -12.09 -3.13
C ASP A 60 7.76 -10.78 -2.40
N ASP A 61 6.90 -9.94 -2.99
CA ASP A 61 6.34 -8.76 -2.32
C ASP A 61 5.31 -9.14 -1.25
N VAL A 62 5.61 -8.82 0.01
CA VAL A 62 4.72 -9.12 1.14
C VAL A 62 4.13 -7.84 1.71
N VAL A 63 2.83 -7.64 1.48
CA VAL A 63 2.06 -6.58 2.14
C VAL A 63 1.77 -6.99 3.58
N PHE A 64 2.27 -6.24 4.56
CA PHE A 64 2.00 -6.49 5.98
C PHE A 64 1.11 -5.41 6.62
N HIS A 65 0.79 -4.35 5.88
CA HIS A 65 -0.06 -3.26 6.33
C HIS A 65 -1.00 -2.80 5.22
N ALA A 66 -2.29 -2.74 5.53
CA ALA A 66 -3.32 -2.26 4.62
C ALA A 66 -4.37 -1.45 5.40
N MET A 67 -4.53 -0.17 5.08
CA MET A 67 -5.50 0.72 5.73
C MET A 67 -6.09 1.70 4.72
N ARG A 68 -7.14 2.44 5.12
CA ARG A 68 -7.57 3.61 4.34
C ARG A 68 -6.44 4.63 4.25
N LEU A 69 -6.31 5.24 3.08
CA LEU A 69 -5.30 6.24 2.81
C LEU A 69 -5.35 7.37 3.84
N ARG A 70 -4.20 7.65 4.45
CA ARG A 70 -4.05 8.71 5.44
C ARG A 70 -3.65 10.03 4.77
N PRO A 71 -4.04 11.18 5.34
CA PRO A 71 -3.66 12.51 4.82
C PRO A 71 -2.16 12.71 4.64
N THR A 72 -1.34 12.01 5.43
CA THR A 72 0.12 12.05 5.37
C THR A 72 0.69 11.70 3.99
N PHE A 73 0.01 10.88 3.20
CA PHE A 73 0.48 10.48 1.87
C PHE A 73 -0.19 11.23 0.72
N HIS A 74 -1.13 12.14 1.02
CA HIS A 74 -1.81 12.92 -0.01
C HIS A 74 -0.84 13.77 -0.84
N HIS A 75 0.31 14.17 -0.28
CA HIS A 75 1.31 14.93 -1.04
C HIS A 75 2.05 14.10 -2.09
N HIS A 76 2.05 12.77 -1.97
CA HIS A 76 2.65 11.85 -2.94
C HIS A 76 1.67 11.47 -4.06
N LEU A 77 0.38 11.75 -3.89
CA LEU A 77 -0.62 11.43 -4.90
C LEU A 77 -0.43 12.28 -6.17
N PRO A 78 -0.78 11.72 -7.34
CA PRO A 78 -0.92 12.51 -8.55
C PRO A 78 -1.90 13.67 -8.33
N PRO A 79 -1.73 14.81 -9.03
CA PRO A 79 -2.52 16.02 -8.79
C PRO A 79 -4.03 15.81 -8.93
N GLU A 80 -4.48 14.85 -9.75
CA GLU A 80 -5.90 14.51 -9.92
C GLU A 80 -6.53 13.77 -8.72
N TYR A 81 -5.73 13.24 -7.79
CA TYR A 81 -6.17 12.53 -6.59
C TYR A 81 -5.93 13.33 -5.30
N ARG A 82 -5.41 14.55 -5.39
CA ARG A 82 -5.20 15.45 -4.25
C ARG A 82 -6.52 16.16 -3.92
N VAL A 83 -7.25 15.65 -2.94
CA VAL A 83 -8.43 16.29 -2.32
C VAL A 83 -8.04 17.32 -1.26
#